data_AF-A0A4U0ZYQ7-F1
#
_entry.id   AF-A0A4U0ZYQ7-F1
#
_cell.length_a   1.000
_cell.length_b   1.000
_cell.length_c   1.000
_cell.angle_alpha   90.00
_cell.angle_beta   90.00
_cell.angle_gamma   90.00
#
_symmetry.space_group_name_H-M   'P 1'
#
loop_
_entity.id
_entity.type
_entity.pdbx_description
1 polymer ?
#
loop_
_entity_poly.entity_id
_entity_poly.type
_entity_poly.pdbx_seq_one_letter_code
_entity_poly.pdbx_strand_id
1 'polypeptide(L)'
;MLKRKNSRIVFTLTLVLAFAAPLLSNGQDTGKDWYCSDPAAHAQYEKHLKTHLDKTAEAISESLEKIYSNPNLSKEEKKAQAIDMLDKYLAKKQIGMGD
;
A
#
# COMPACT_ATOMS: atom_id res chain seq x y z
N MET A 1 4.40 50.40 33.54
CA MET A 1 4.96 49.03 33.48
C MET A 1 3.95 48.10 32.82
N LEU A 2 4.02 47.89 31.50
CA LEU A 2 3.18 46.88 30.83
C LEU A 2 3.77 45.48 31.05
N LYS A 3 2.94 44.59 31.62
CA LYS A 3 3.27 43.20 31.96
C LYS A 3 3.69 42.40 30.72
N ARG A 4 4.99 42.13 30.59
CA ARG A 4 5.54 41.09 29.70
C ARG A 4 5.25 39.70 30.29
N LYS A 5 4.01 39.18 30.16
CA LYS A 5 3.67 37.80 30.55
C LYS A 5 3.08 36.93 29.44
N ASN A 6 2.69 37.52 28.29
CA ASN A 6 2.02 36.78 27.21
C ASN A 6 2.95 36.31 26.08
N SER A 7 4.21 36.77 26.05
CA SER A 7 5.14 36.45 24.95
C SER A 7 5.51 34.97 24.87
N ARG A 8 5.63 34.28 26.00
CA ARG A 8 5.97 32.84 26.02
C ARG A 8 4.84 31.96 25.48
N ILE A 9 3.59 32.31 25.78
CA ILE A 9 2.41 31.54 25.37
C ILE A 9 2.21 31.65 23.85
N VAL A 10 2.36 32.86 23.29
CA VAL A 10 2.26 33.07 21.83
C VAL A 10 3.36 32.30 21.10
N PHE A 11 4.59 32.29 21.62
CA PHE A 11 5.71 31.57 21.02
C PHE A 11 5.51 30.05 21.04
N THR A 12 4.96 29.49 22.12
CA THR A 12 4.63 28.06 22.18
C THR A 12 3.47 27.69 21.26
N LEU A 13 2.47 28.57 21.11
CA LEU A 13 1.32 28.29 20.24
C LEU A 13 1.73 28.23 18.76
N THR A 14 2.60 29.15 18.32
CA THR A 14 3.12 29.17 16.94
C THR A 14 4.01 27.97 16.64
N LEU A 15 4.77 27.48 17.63
CA LEU A 15 5.60 26.30 17.48
C LEU A 15 4.75 25.04 17.29
N VAL A 16 3.70 24.87 18.11
CA VAL A 16 2.77 23.73 18.00
C VAL A 16 2.03 23.74 16.65
N LEU A 17 1.61 24.91 16.15
CA LEU A 17 1.00 25.05 14.83
C LEU A 17 1.97 24.72 13.68
N ALA A 18 3.25 25.09 13.79
CA ALA A 18 4.27 24.75 12.79
C ALA A 18 4.59 23.25 12.74
N PHE A 19 4.48 22.54 13.86
CA PHE A 19 4.65 21.08 13.92
C PHE A 19 3.37 20.28 13.59
N ALA A 20 2.19 20.87 13.75
CA ALA A 20 0.91 20.26 13.41
C ALA A 20 0.51 20.48 11.94
N ALA A 21 0.99 21.53 11.29
CA ALA A 21 0.69 21.80 9.87
C ALA A 21 1.12 20.68 8.91
N PRO A 22 2.29 20.01 9.08
CA PRO A 22 2.67 18.86 8.25
C PRO A 22 1.79 17.63 8.49
N LEU A 23 1.09 17.53 9.63
CA LEU A 23 0.17 16.43 9.92
C LEU A 23 -1.21 16.66 9.28
N LEU A 24 -1.57 17.91 8.98
CA LEU A 24 -2.76 18.28 8.20
C LEU A 24 -2.51 18.33 6.69
N SER A 25 -1.24 18.24 6.28
CA SER A 25 -0.86 17.83 4.93
C SER A 25 -1.21 16.34 4.77
N ASN A 26 -2.52 16.05 4.74
CA ASN A 26 -3.01 14.97 3.90
C ASN A 26 -2.39 15.24 2.53
N GLY A 27 -1.46 14.38 2.11
CA GLY A 27 -0.92 14.42 0.76
C GLY A 27 -2.11 14.39 -0.17
N GLN A 28 -2.49 15.56 -0.66
CA GLN A 28 -3.56 15.68 -1.61
C GLN A 28 -2.98 15.00 -2.84
N ASP A 29 -3.56 13.86 -3.19
CA ASP A 29 -3.28 13.22 -4.45
C ASP A 29 -3.65 14.23 -5.53
N THR A 30 -2.64 14.96 -6.01
CA THR A 30 -2.82 16.04 -6.97
C THR A 30 -3.10 15.47 -8.36
N GLY A 31 -3.08 14.14 -8.53
CA GLY A 31 -3.07 13.45 -9.81
C GLY A 31 -1.85 13.78 -10.68
N LYS A 32 -0.96 14.67 -10.22
CA LYS A 32 0.33 14.98 -10.82
C LYS A 32 1.39 14.25 -10.02
N ASP A 33 1.37 12.93 -10.14
CA ASP A 33 2.48 12.14 -9.67
C ASP A 33 3.72 12.54 -10.49
N TRP A 34 4.90 12.65 -9.88
CA TRP A 34 6.10 13.19 -10.55
C TRP A 34 6.44 12.42 -11.86
N TYR A 35 5.92 11.19 -11.98
CA TYR A 35 6.11 10.27 -13.09
C TYR A 35 4.95 10.24 -14.11
N CYS A 36 3.81 10.89 -13.85
CA CYS A 36 2.66 10.90 -14.76
C CYS A 36 2.10 12.32 -14.94
N SER A 37 2.30 12.89 -16.13
CA SER A 37 1.84 14.25 -16.46
C SER A 37 0.34 14.35 -16.74
N ASP A 38 -0.37 13.21 -16.86
CA ASP A 38 -1.81 13.12 -17.09
C ASP A 38 -2.54 12.47 -15.90
N PRO A 39 -3.26 13.27 -15.08
CA PRO A 39 -4.05 12.78 -13.95
C PRO A 39 -5.11 11.74 -14.30
N ALA A 40 -5.74 11.84 -15.48
CA ALA A 40 -6.80 10.91 -15.87
C ALA A 40 -6.22 9.53 -16.22
N ALA A 41 -5.08 9.50 -16.92
CA ALA A 41 -4.34 8.28 -17.19
C ALA A 41 -3.80 7.64 -15.89
N HIS A 42 -3.33 8.46 -14.95
CA HIS A 42 -2.86 7.98 -13.64
C HIS A 42 -3.99 7.29 -12.86
N ALA A 43 -5.15 7.94 -12.72
CA ALA A 43 -6.29 7.35 -12.01
C ALA A 43 -6.79 6.04 -12.66
N GLN A 44 -6.73 5.94 -14.00
CA GLN A 44 -7.04 4.70 -14.70
C GLN A 44 -6.00 3.60 -14.42
N TYR A 45 -4.71 3.95 -14.44
CA TYR A 45 -3.64 3.03 -14.11
C TYR A 45 -3.75 2.52 -12.67
N GLU A 46 -3.98 3.40 -11.70
CA GLU A 46 -4.16 3.01 -10.31
C GLU A 46 -5.36 2.07 -10.12
N LYS A 47 -6.49 2.38 -10.76
CA LYS A 47 -7.68 1.52 -10.72
C LYS A 47 -7.38 0.15 -11.32
N HIS A 48 -6.68 0.12 -12.46
CA HIS A 48 -6.28 -1.11 -13.12
C HIS A 48 -5.31 -1.93 -12.26
N LEU A 49 -4.27 -1.29 -11.72
CA LEU A 49 -3.29 -1.89 -10.83
C LEU A 49 -3.96 -2.46 -9.58
N LYS A 50 -4.84 -1.71 -8.94
CA LYS A 50 -5.61 -2.17 -7.78
C LYS A 50 -6.42 -3.41 -8.13
N THR A 51 -7.16 -3.39 -9.24
CA THR A 51 -7.94 -4.53 -9.71
C THR A 51 -7.05 -5.75 -9.95
N HIS A 52 -5.89 -5.56 -10.58
CA HIS A 52 -4.94 -6.63 -10.84
C HIS A 52 -4.38 -7.23 -9.53
N LEU A 53 -4.01 -6.38 -8.57
CA LEU A 53 -3.52 -6.81 -7.25
C LEU A 53 -4.60 -7.55 -6.46
N ASP A 54 -5.83 -7.05 -6.45
CA ASP A 54 -6.96 -7.67 -5.75
C ASP A 54 -7.26 -9.06 -6.34
N LYS A 55 -7.33 -9.18 -7.67
CA LYS A 55 -7.52 -10.48 -8.36
C LYS A 55 -6.37 -11.45 -8.11
N THR A 56 -5.14 -10.95 -8.08
CA THR A 56 -3.97 -11.79 -7.78
C THR A 56 -4.03 -12.31 -6.36
N ALA A 57 -4.41 -11.47 -5.40
CA ALA A 57 -4.57 -11.85 -4.00
C ALA A 57 -5.69 -12.89 -3.81
N GLU A 58 -6.81 -12.71 -4.51
CA GLU A 58 -7.92 -13.68 -4.54
C GLU A 58 -7.46 -15.04 -5.08
N ALA A 59 -6.79 -15.06 -6.24
CA ALA A 59 -6.30 -16.29 -6.85
C ALA A 59 -5.29 -17.04 -5.97
N ILE A 60 -4.40 -16.30 -5.29
CA ILE A 60 -3.46 -16.88 -4.30
C ILE A 60 -4.23 -17.48 -3.12
N SER A 61 -5.21 -16.74 -2.59
CA SER A 61 -6.00 -17.18 -1.43
C SER A 61 -6.78 -18.46 -1.74
N GLU A 62 -7.48 -18.51 -2.88
CA GLU A 62 -8.19 -19.72 -3.32
C GLU A 62 -7.25 -20.92 -3.51
N SER A 63 -6.05 -20.67 -4.06
CA SER A 63 -5.06 -21.74 -4.29
C SER A 63 -4.54 -22.30 -2.97
N LEU A 64 -4.24 -21.42 -2.00
CA LEU A 64 -3.85 -21.85 -0.66
C LEU A 64 -4.97 -22.60 0.06
N GLU A 65 -6.22 -22.12 -0.06
CA GLU A 65 -7.38 -22.81 0.51
C GLU A 65 -7.52 -24.22 -0.05
N LYS A 66 -7.40 -24.41 -1.37
CA LYS A 66 -7.42 -25.74 -2.01
C LYS A 66 -6.31 -26.66 -1.48
N ILE A 67 -5.11 -26.14 -1.27
CA ILE A 67 -3.99 -26.93 -0.72
C ILE A 67 -4.27 -27.33 0.74
N TYR A 68 -4.65 -26.36 1.58
CA TYR A 68 -4.79 -26.61 3.03
C TYR A 68 -6.07 -27.35 3.41
N SER A 69 -7.14 -27.23 2.62
CA SER A 69 -8.39 -27.98 2.78
C SER A 69 -8.29 -29.43 2.30
N ASN A 70 -7.29 -29.78 1.48
CA ASN A 70 -7.14 -31.14 0.97
C ASN A 70 -6.80 -32.13 2.11
N PRO A 71 -7.66 -33.12 2.41
CA PRO A 71 -7.42 -34.08 3.48
C PRO A 71 -6.37 -35.14 3.11
N ASN A 72 -6.07 -35.31 1.82
CA ASN A 72 -5.15 -36.33 1.31
C ASN A 72 -3.68 -35.91 1.36
N LEU A 73 -3.39 -34.66 1.74
CA LEU A 73 -2.03 -34.14 1.84
C LEU A 73 -1.57 -34.11 3.29
N SER A 74 -0.36 -34.60 3.53
CA SER A 74 0.37 -34.36 4.78
C SER A 74 0.70 -32.88 4.96
N LYS A 75 1.09 -32.51 6.18
CA LYS A 75 1.47 -31.12 6.49
C LYS A 75 2.69 -30.68 5.65
N GLU A 76 3.62 -31.58 5.44
CA GLU A 76 4.85 -31.38 4.68
C GLU A 76 4.55 -31.19 3.20
N GLU A 77 3.67 -32.01 2.63
CA GLU A 77 3.21 -31.86 1.24
C GLU A 77 2.44 -30.56 1.02
N LYS A 78 1.55 -30.19 1.95
CA LYS A 78 0.85 -28.90 1.91
C LYS A 78 1.84 -27.74 1.88
N LYS A 79 2.86 -27.78 2.72
CA LYS A 79 3.91 -26.77 2.77
C LYS A 79 4.70 -26.71 1.46
N ALA A 80 5.11 -27.86 0.92
CA ALA A 80 5.86 -27.93 -0.33
C ALA A 80 5.05 -27.35 -1.51
N GLN A 81 3.77 -27.74 -1.63
CA GLN A 81 2.89 -27.23 -2.69
C GLN A 81 2.59 -25.73 -2.54
N ALA A 82 2.40 -25.24 -1.31
CA ALA A 82 2.18 -23.82 -1.07
C ALA A 82 3.40 -22.99 -1.46
N ILE A 83 4.62 -23.46 -1.15
CA ILE A 83 5.87 -22.79 -1.53
C ILE A 83 6.02 -22.75 -3.06
N ASP A 84 5.87 -23.90 -3.74
CA ASP A 84 5.95 -23.97 -5.21
C ASP A 84 4.95 -23.04 -5.90
N MET A 85 3.71 -22.97 -5.38
CA MET A 85 2.69 -22.07 -5.91
C MET A 85 3.09 -20.59 -5.71
N LEU A 86 3.55 -20.20 -4.53
CA LEU A 86 3.99 -18.83 -4.25
C LEU A 86 5.20 -18.43 -5.11
N ASP A 87 6.16 -19.33 -5.28
CA ASP A 87 7.34 -19.10 -6.12
C ASP A 87 6.95 -18.87 -7.57
N LYS A 88 5.93 -19.55 -8.11
CA LYS A 88 5.40 -19.28 -9.45
C LYS A 88 4.82 -17.87 -9.57
N TYR A 89 4.10 -17.38 -8.56
CA TYR A 89 3.58 -16.00 -8.58
C TYR A 89 4.70 -14.96 -8.43
N LEU A 90 5.72 -15.25 -7.61
CA LEU A 90 6.90 -14.38 -7.46
C LEU A 90 7.76 -14.34 -8.72
N ALA A 91 7.95 -15.48 -9.40
CA ALA A 91 8.66 -15.56 -10.66
C ALA A 91 7.94 -14.80 -11.77
N LYS A 92 6.59 -14.88 -11.85
CA LYS A 92 5.80 -14.03 -12.76
C LYS A 92 6.05 -12.54 -12.52
N LYS A 93 6.17 -12.11 -11.25
CA LYS A 93 6.54 -10.71 -10.92
C LYS A 93 7.94 -10.32 -11.40
N GLN A 94 8.91 -11.23 -11.37
CA GLN A 94 10.30 -10.93 -11.77
C GLN A 94 10.48 -10.79 -13.29
N ILE A 95 9.65 -11.43 -14.10
CA ILE A 95 9.79 -11.42 -15.56
C ILE A 95 9.15 -10.15 -16.17
N GLY A 96 8.47 -9.32 -15.39
CA GLY A 96 7.85 -8.08 -15.88
C GLY A 96 6.70 -8.30 -16.86
N MET A 97 6.26 -9.55 -17.04
CA MET A 97 5.06 -9.91 -17.79
C MET A 97 3.86 -9.70 -16.87
N GLY A 98 3.43 -8.45 -16.74
CA GLY A 98 2.03 -8.18 -16.44
C GLY A 98 1.22 -8.51 -17.69
N ASP A 99 0.22 -9.37 -17.55
CA ASP A 99 -0.74 -9.68 -18.63
C ASP A 99 -1.50 -8.42 -19.08
#